data_AF-A0A942HLP0-F1
#
_entry.id   AF-A0A942HLP0-F1
#
_cell.length_a   1.000
_cell.length_b   1.000
_cell.length_c   1.000
_cell.angle_alpha   90.00
_cell.angle_beta   90.00
_cell.angle_gamma   90.00
#
_symmetry.space_group_name_H-M   'P 1'
#
loop_
_entity.id
_entity.type
_entity.pdbx_description
1 polymer ?
#
loop_
_entity_poly.entity_id
_entity_poly.type
_entity_poly.pdbx_seq_one_letter_code
_entity_poly.pdbx_strand_id
1 'polypeptide(L)'
;MPPIYELDVPEFAQVKLGRRNISAEEALQLRWNDPEESANPHSRRGRNRKLLVGETNGGRRLTLVIERTTDPTAWLVITGWDT
;
A
#
# COMPACT_ATOMS: atom_id res chain seq x y z
N MET A 1 15.65 0.03 -6.97
CA MET A 1 14.96 -0.71 -5.89
C MET A 1 14.31 -1.93 -6.53
N PRO A 2 14.30 -3.13 -5.91
CA PRO A 2 13.53 -4.23 -6.48
C PRO A 2 12.04 -3.82 -6.52
N PRO A 3 11.30 -4.11 -7.59
CA PRO A 3 9.89 -3.78 -7.68
C PRO A 3 9.10 -4.56 -6.62
N ILE A 4 7.95 -4.02 -6.22
CA ILE A 4 7.01 -4.69 -5.31
C ILE A 4 6.37 -5.84 -6.08
N TYR A 5 6.89 -7.05 -5.89
CA TYR A 5 6.35 -8.24 -6.55
C TYR A 5 5.11 -8.79 -5.82
N GLU A 6 5.10 -8.67 -4.50
CA GLU A 6 4.05 -9.21 -3.64
C GLU A 6 3.53 -8.13 -2.69
N LEU A 7 2.22 -7.89 -2.73
CA LEU A 7 1.52 -6.93 -1.89
C LEU A 7 0.35 -7.67 -1.23
N ASP A 8 0.35 -7.70 0.10
CA ASP A 8 -0.71 -8.33 0.88
C ASP A 8 -1.52 -7.31 1.65
N VAL A 9 -2.83 -7.58 1.75
CA VAL A 9 -3.76 -6.78 2.55
C VAL A 9 -4.21 -7.60 3.76
N PRO A 10 -3.45 -7.58 4.86
CA PRO A 10 -3.80 -8.35 6.05
C PRO A 10 -5.13 -7.86 6.64
N GLU A 11 -5.81 -8.73 7.39
CA GLU A 11 -7.15 -8.45 7.95
C GLU A 11 -7.23 -7.11 8.71
N PHE A 12 -6.21 -6.78 9.51
CA PHE A 12 -6.16 -5.51 10.23
C PHE A 12 -6.14 -4.29 9.29
N ALA A 13 -5.56 -4.43 8.10
CA ALA A 13 -5.52 -3.39 7.09
C ALA A 13 -6.86 -3.30 6.37
N GLN A 14 -7.50 -4.43 6.07
CA GLN A 14 -8.85 -4.45 5.50
C GLN A 14 -9.84 -3.68 6.39
N VAL A 15 -9.78 -3.86 7.70
CA VAL A 15 -10.61 -3.09 8.66
C VAL A 15 -10.36 -1.58 8.55
N LYS A 16 -9.10 -1.15 8.39
CA LYS A 16 -8.73 0.27 8.27
C LYS A 16 -9.10 0.87 6.91
N LEU A 17 -8.99 0.09 5.85
CA LEU A 17 -9.34 0.48 4.49
C LEU A 17 -10.86 0.57 4.33
N GLY A 18 -11.61 -0.41 4.86
CA GLY A 18 -13.07 -0.42 4.84
C GLY A 18 -13.68 0.80 5.53
N ARG A 19 -13.07 1.29 6.63
CA ARG A 19 -13.47 2.56 7.29
C ARG A 19 -13.33 3.80 6.38
N ARG A 20 -12.63 3.68 5.27
CA ARG A 20 -12.39 4.73 4.26
C ARG A 20 -13.00 4.37 2.91
N ASN A 21 -13.88 3.38 2.87
CA ASN A 21 -14.51 2.89 1.65
C ASN A 21 -13.47 2.50 0.57
N ILE A 22 -12.40 1.83 1.01
CA ILE A 22 -11.38 1.23 0.14
C ILE A 22 -11.44 -0.27 0.34
N SER A 23 -11.63 -1.03 -0.73
CA SER A 23 -11.61 -2.49 -0.68
C SER A 23 -10.18 -3.03 -0.70
N ALA A 24 -10.00 -4.29 -0.29
CA ALA A 24 -8.70 -4.96 -0.41
C ALA A 24 -8.26 -5.07 -1.87
N GLU A 25 -9.21 -5.35 -2.77
CA GLU A 25 -9.01 -5.46 -4.21
C GLU A 25 -8.56 -4.12 -4.81
N GLU A 26 -9.20 -3.00 -4.44
CA GLU A 26 -8.77 -1.67 -4.86
C GLU A 26 -7.33 -1.35 -4.40
N ALA A 27 -6.97 -1.74 -3.18
CA ALA A 27 -5.60 -1.56 -2.69
C ALA A 27 -4.60 -2.44 -3.46
N LEU A 28 -4.97 -3.67 -3.82
CA LEU A 28 -4.11 -4.55 -4.60
C LEU A 28 -3.92 -4.04 -6.03
N GLN A 29 -4.92 -3.39 -6.61
CA GLN A 29 -4.85 -2.85 -7.98
C GLN A 29 -3.64 -1.96 -8.21
N LEU A 30 -3.27 -1.17 -7.20
CA LEU A 30 -2.11 -0.27 -7.27
C LEU A 30 -0.82 -1.00 -7.64
N ARG A 31 -0.65 -2.28 -7.27
CA ARG A 31 0.58 -3.01 -7.61
C ARG A 31 0.77 -3.21 -9.12
N TRP A 32 -0.31 -3.24 -9.89
CA TRP A 32 -0.27 -3.50 -11.34
C TRP A 32 -0.41 -2.22 -12.16
N ASN A 33 -0.91 -1.13 -11.57
CA ASN A 33 -1.17 0.13 -12.26
C ASN A 33 -0.01 1.12 -12.15
N ASP A 34 1.23 0.62 -12.28
CA ASP A 34 2.50 1.37 -12.26
C ASP A 34 2.57 2.46 -11.18
N PRO A 35 2.55 2.06 -9.89
CA PRO A 35 2.41 3.00 -8.80
C PRO A 35 3.73 3.76 -8.54
N GLU A 36 3.61 5.00 -8.08
CA GLU A 36 4.72 5.78 -7.56
C GLU A 36 5.07 5.31 -6.13
N GLU A 37 6.33 4.91 -5.92
CA GLU A 37 6.87 4.64 -4.59
C GLU A 37 7.55 5.89 -4.02
N SER A 38 7.22 6.26 -2.77
CA SER A 38 7.93 7.33 -2.06
C SER A 38 8.24 6.97 -0.60
N ALA A 39 9.23 7.68 -0.03
CA ALA A 39 9.58 7.52 1.37
C ALA A 39 8.43 8.01 2.26
N ASN A 40 8.09 7.26 3.31
CA ASN A 40 7.11 7.72 4.29
C ASN A 40 7.79 8.69 5.28
N PRO A 41 7.44 9.99 5.30
CA PRO A 41 8.05 10.97 6.21
C PRO A 41 7.72 10.68 7.68
N HIS A 42 6.66 9.93 7.95
CA HIS A 42 6.26 9.49 9.29
C HIS A 42 6.79 8.09 9.65
N SER A 43 7.75 7.56 8.91
CA SER A 43 8.42 6.31 9.28
C SER A 43 9.16 6.49 10.62
N ARG A 44 8.70 5.80 11.66
CA ARG A 44 9.44 5.71 12.93
C ARG A 44 10.70 4.88 12.69
N ARG A 45 11.83 5.27 13.29
CA ARG A 45 13.10 4.50 13.23
C ARG A 45 12.80 3.02 13.50
N GLY A 46 13.19 2.14 12.57
CA GLY A 46 13.01 0.69 12.67
C GLY A 46 11.81 0.10 11.93
N ARG A 47 10.86 0.91 11.41
CA ARG A 47 9.81 0.40 10.51
C ARG A 47 10.06 0.91 9.09
N ASN A 48 10.51 0.03 8.21
CA ASN A 48 10.74 0.33 6.79
C ASN A 48 9.39 0.48 6.07
N ARG A 49 8.76 1.63 6.28
CA ARG A 49 7.49 2.00 5.66
C ARG A 49 7.71 2.90 4.46
N LYS A 50 6.93 2.67 3.41
CA LYS A 50 6.86 3.51 2.22
C LYS A 50 5.42 3.92 1.94
N LEU A 51 5.28 4.89 1.05
CA LEU A 51 4.02 5.21 0.42
C LEU A 51 4.00 4.58 -0.98
N LEU A 52 2.86 4.00 -1.33
CA LEU A 52 2.53 3.53 -2.67
C LEU A 52 1.35 4.34 -3.17
N VAL A 53 1.54 5.13 -4.22
CA VAL A 53 0.52 6.02 -4.77
C VAL A 53 0.20 5.58 -6.19
N GLY A 54 -1.07 5.35 -6.49
CA GLY A 54 -1.47 4.92 -7.83
C GLY A 54 -2.97 4.96 -8.04
N GLU A 55 -3.38 4.69 -9.27
CA GLU A 55 -4.78 4.69 -9.66
C GLU A 55 -5.36 3.27 -9.60
N THR A 56 -6.61 3.14 -9.15
CA THR A 56 -7.39 1.92 -9.25
C THR A 56 -7.94 1.76 -10.67
N ASN A 57 -8.41 0.57 -11.02
CA ASN A 57 -9.10 0.32 -12.30
C ASN A 57 -10.39 1.14 -12.45
N GLY A 58 -10.96 1.61 -11.32
CA GLY A 58 -12.11 2.51 -11.29
C GLY A 58 -11.75 4.00 -11.40
N GLY A 59 -10.47 4.35 -11.56
CA GLY A 59 -9.99 5.73 -11.69
C GLY A 59 -9.84 6.49 -10.37
N ARG A 60 -9.93 5.82 -9.21
CA ARG A 60 -9.65 6.45 -7.92
C ARG A 60 -8.16 6.47 -7.66
N ARG A 61 -7.61 7.61 -7.22
CA ARG A 61 -6.20 7.71 -6.85
C ARG A 61 -6.03 7.42 -5.36
N LEU A 62 -5.34 6.35 -5.02
CA LEU A 62 -5.13 5.95 -3.64
C LEU A 62 -3.67 6.17 -3.22
N THR A 63 -3.48 6.50 -1.94
CA THR A 63 -2.19 6.43 -1.27
C THR A 63 -2.24 5.33 -0.22
N LEU A 64 -1.35 4.34 -0.30
CA LEU A 64 -1.20 3.26 0.68
C LEU A 64 0.10 3.43 1.46
N VAL A 65 0.05 3.16 2.76
CA VAL A 65 1.25 2.93 3.57
C VAL A 65 1.54 1.45 3.53
N ILE A 66 2.72 1.09 3.03
CA ILE A 66 3.20 -0.29 2.98
C ILE A 66 4.39 -0.47 3.91
N GLU A 67 4.54 -1.66 4.49
CA GLU A 67 5.65 -2.04 5.37
C GLU A 67 6.34 -3.27 4.80
N ARG A 68 7.67 -3.23 4.71
CA ARG A 68 8.46 -4.35 4.21
C ARG A 68 8.36 -5.53 5.18
N THR A 69 8.15 -6.73 4.64
CA THR A 69 8.25 -7.96 5.45
C THR A 69 9.72 -8.37 5.65
N THR A 70 9.94 -9.54 6.26
CA THR A 70 11.26 -10.21 6.23
C THR A 70 11.67 -10.63 4.83
N ASP A 71 10.71 -10.89 3.94
CA ASP A 71 10.97 -11.09 2.52
C ASP A 71 11.21 -9.71 1.85
N PRO A 72 12.34 -9.53 1.15
CA PRO A 72 12.67 -8.26 0.53
C PRO A 72 11.72 -7.82 -0.60
N THR A 73 10.92 -8.73 -1.15
CA THR A 73 9.99 -8.57 -2.28
C THR A 73 8.52 -8.49 -1.87
N ALA A 74 8.19 -8.89 -0.64
CA ALA A 74 6.83 -8.85 -0.12
C ALA A 74 6.59 -7.67 0.84
N TRP A 75 5.46 -7.01 0.64
CA TRP A 75 5.04 -5.80 1.36
C TRP A 75 3.64 -5.97 1.93
N LEU A 76 3.42 -5.48 3.15
CA LEU A 76 2.11 -5.48 3.79
C LEU A 76 1.49 -4.09 3.70
N VAL A 77 0.25 -4.01 3.26
CA VAL A 77 -0.56 -2.79 3.42
C VAL A 77 -0.83 -2.59 4.91
N ILE A 78 -0.54 -1.39 5.41
CA ILE A 78 -0.81 -0.99 6.80
C ILE A 78 -2.11 -0.19 6.91
N THR A 79 -2.35 0.68 5.93
CA THR A 79 -3.50 1.58 5.79
C THR A 79 -3.45 2.27 4.43
N GLY A 80 -4.51 2.97 4.04
CA GLY A 80 -4.49 3.87 2.88
C GLY A 80 -5.56 4.95 2.98
N TRP A 81 -5.59 5.85 2.01
CA TRP A 81 -6.61 6.91 1.84
C TRP A 81 -6.74 7.31 0.36
N ASP A 82 -7.87 7.94 0.03
CA ASP A 82 -8.12 8.57 -1.28
C ASP A 82 -7.40 9.92 -1.35
N THR A 83 -6.84 10.27 -2.51
CA THR A 83 -5.98 11.47 -2.71
C THR A 83 -6.59 12.45 -3.70
#